data_AF-A0A6I6ELV4-F1
#
_entry.id   AF-A0A6I6ELV4-F1
#
_cell.length_a   1.000
_cell.length_b   1.000
_cell.length_c   1.000
_cell.angle_alpha   90.00
_cell.angle_beta   90.00
_cell.angle_gamma   90.00
#
_symmetry.space_group_name_H-M   'P 1'
#
loop_
_entity.id
_entity.type
_entity.pdbx_description
1 polymer ?
#
loop_
_entity_poly.entity_id
_entity_poly.type
_entity_poly.pdbx_seq_one_letter_code
_entity_poly.pdbx_strand_id
1 'polypeptide(L)' 'MKVELISQTLERKESPVKYISDMGMQPGSTSIVQKGHTGYKSKLIKKVYENGKLIKTETVSQDKYLAAPTIIRQGI' A
#
# COMPACT_ATOMS: atom_id res chain seq x y z
N MET A 1 -25.24 -22.53 6.11
CA MET A 1 -24.55 -21.70 5.09
C MET A 1 -23.47 -20.88 5.81
N LYS A 2 -22.22 -20.86 5.30
CA LYS A 2 -21.10 -20.07 5.83
C LYS A 2 -20.50 -19.23 4.71
N VAL A 3 -20.11 -18.00 5.00
CA VAL A 3 -19.40 -17.11 4.08
C VAL A 3 -18.04 -16.76 4.67
N GLU A 4 -17.00 -16.85 3.86
CA GLU A 4 -15.65 -16.41 4.21
C GLU A 4 -15.21 -15.30 3.24
N LEU A 5 -14.69 -14.22 3.80
CA LEU A 5 -14.10 -13.11 3.07
C LEU A 5 -12.59 -13.14 3.27
N ILE A 6 -11.86 -13.27 2.18
CA ILE A 6 -10.40 -13.41 2.16
C ILE A 6 -9.84 -12.20 1.42
N SER A 7 -9.14 -11.34 2.15
CA SER A 7 -8.32 -10.29 1.55
C SER A 7 -6.96 -10.86 1.17
N GLN A 8 -6.56 -10.69 -0.08
CA GLN A 8 -5.28 -11.14 -0.59
C GLN A 8 -4.51 -9.95 -1.16
N THR A 9 -3.30 -9.71 -0.64
CA THR A 9 -2.35 -8.79 -1.27
C THR A 9 -1.72 -9.47 -2.47
N LEU A 10 -1.86 -8.87 -3.65
CA LEU A 10 -1.31 -9.34 -4.91
C LEU A 10 0.06 -8.71 -5.19
N GLU A 11 0.18 -7.42 -4.93
CA GLU A 11 1.43 -6.68 -5.15
C GLU A 11 1.64 -5.69 -3.99
N ARG A 12 2.90 -5.49 -3.63
CA ARG A 12 3.35 -4.51 -2.64
C ARG A 12 4.46 -3.68 -3.27
N LYS A 13 4.32 -2.35 -3.22
CA LYS A 13 5.31 -1.41 -3.74
C LYS A 13 5.77 -0.49 -2.63
N GLU A 14 7.03 -0.62 -2.23
CA GLU A 14 7.59 0.23 -1.18
C GLU A 14 7.53 1.71 -1.54
N SER A 15 7.39 2.54 -0.51
CA SER A 15 7.47 3.99 -0.62
C SER A 15 8.84 4.38 -1.16
N PRO A 16 8.95 5.07 -2.32
CA PRO A 16 10.23 5.62 -2.76
C PRO A 16 10.65 6.78 -1.84
N VAL A 17 11.94 7.12 -1.85
CA VAL A 17 12.47 8.32 -1.19
C VAL A 17 12.82 9.35 -2.25
N LYS A 18 12.45 10.61 -2.02
CA LYS A 18 12.82 11.75 -2.87
C LYS A 18 13.52 12.81 -2.02
N TYR A 19 14.61 13.36 -2.55
CA TYR A 19 15.35 14.46 -1.94
C TYR A 19 15.03 15.77 -2.63
N ILE A 20 14.84 16.83 -1.84
CA ILE A 20 14.75 18.21 -2.33
C ILE A 20 15.87 19.03 -1.68
N SER A 21 16.64 19.75 -2.48
CA SER A 21 17.73 20.60 -2.00
C SER A 21 17.19 21.95 -1.50
N ASP A 22 17.73 22.46 -0.41
CA ASP A 22 17.36 23.75 0.19
C ASP A 22 18.61 24.53 0.62
N MET A 23 18.93 25.61 -0.09
CA MET A 23 20.09 26.48 0.22
C MET A 23 19.90 27.31 1.50
N GLY A 24 18.67 27.38 2.05
CA GLY A 24 18.38 28.07 3.30
C GLY A 24 18.60 27.21 4.54
N MET A 25 18.86 25.90 4.38
CA MET A 25 19.17 24.98 5.46
C MET A 25 20.68 24.83 5.63
N GLN A 26 21.11 24.54 6.86
CA GLN A 26 22.52 24.24 7.13
C GLN A 26 23.01 23.09 6.23
N PRO A 27 24.15 23.23 5.54
CA PRO A 27 24.70 22.17 4.71
C PRO A 27 24.82 20.85 5.47
N GLY A 28 24.31 19.76 4.87
CA GLY A 28 24.30 18.42 5.46
C GLY A 28 23.14 18.13 6.43
N SER A 29 22.33 19.12 6.81
CA SER A 29 21.12 18.89 7.61
C SER A 29 19.99 18.26 6.77
N THR A 30 19.11 17.49 7.41
CA THR A 30 17.95 16.88 6.76
C THR A 30 16.66 17.03 7.57
N SER A 31 15.52 17.06 6.88
CA SER A 31 14.19 17.06 7.51
C SER A 31 13.17 16.30 6.65
N ILE A 32 12.30 15.50 7.28
CA ILE A 32 11.20 14.81 6.60
C ILE A 32 10.07 15.81 6.39
N VAL A 33 9.77 16.15 5.14
CA VAL A 33 8.69 17.06 4.76
C VAL A 33 7.38 16.29 4.53
N GLN A 34 7.48 15.07 4.02
CA GLN A 34 6.34 14.19 3.82
C GLN A 34 6.74 12.76 4.14
N LYS A 35 5.94 12.08 4.96
CA LYS A 35 6.05 10.63 5.14
C LYS A 35 5.33 9.94 4.00
N GLY A 36 6.04 9.12 3.23
CA GLY A 36 5.46 8.30 2.19
C GLY A 36 4.69 7.11 2.74
N HIS A 37 4.01 6.40 1.85
CA HIS A 37 3.34 5.16 2.19
C HIS A 37 3.51 4.12 1.09
N THR A 38 3.60 2.86 1.51
CA THR A 38 3.65 1.70 0.64
C THR A 38 2.34 1.60 -0.15
N GLY A 39 2.46 1.30 -1.44
CA GLY A 39 1.33 1.00 -2.31
C GLY A 39 1.01 -0.49 -2.29
N TYR A 40 -0.24 -0.84 -2.58
CA TYR A 40 -0.73 -2.20 -2.60
C TYR A 40 -1.67 -2.43 -3.78
N LYS A 41 -1.64 -3.63 -4.33
CA LYS A 41 -2.74 -4.16 -5.12
C LYS A 41 -3.33 -5.32 -4.34
N SER A 42 -4.63 -5.30 -4.09
CA SER A 42 -5.31 -6.33 -3.32
C SER A 42 -6.53 -6.86 -4.05
N LYS A 43 -7.00 -8.02 -3.62
CA LYS A 43 -8.20 -8.67 -4.12
C LYS A 43 -9.01 -9.19 -2.93
N LEU A 44 -10.31 -8.91 -2.92
CA LEU A 44 -11.24 -9.52 -1.98
C LEU A 44 -11.93 -10.72 -2.64
N ILE A 45 -11.80 -11.89 -2.02
CA ILE A 45 -12.42 -13.13 -2.47
C ILE A 45 -13.50 -13.52 -1.46
N LYS A 46 -14.68 -13.88 -1.96
CA LYS A 46 -15.76 -14.45 -1.17
C LYS A 46 -15.92 -15.92 -1.48
N LYS A 47 -15.87 -16.76 -0.45
CA LYS A 47 -16.17 -18.19 -0.53
C LYS A 47 -17.47 -18.48 0.22
N VAL A 48 -18.37 -19.22 -0.42
CA VAL A 48 -19.65 -19.64 0.17
C VAL A 48 -19.64 -21.15 0.35
N TYR A 49 -20.01 -21.59 1.54
CA TYR A 49 -20.05 -23.00 1.93
C TYR A 49 -21.44 -23.41 2.38
N GLU A 50 -21.87 -24.59 1.95
CA GLU A 50 -23.08 -25.26 2.41
C GLU A 50 -22.73 -26.65 2.92
N ASN A 51 -23.22 -27.00 4.11
CA ASN A 51 -22.93 -28.27 4.78
C ASN A 51 -21.42 -28.59 4.83
N GLY A 52 -20.59 -27.56 5.05
CA GLY A 52 -19.13 -27.66 5.08
C GLY A 52 -18.44 -27.77 3.71
N LYS A 53 -19.18 -27.89 2.60
CA LYS A 53 -18.61 -27.96 1.24
C LYS A 53 -18.58 -26.59 0.59
N LEU A 54 -17.48 -26.27 -0.09
CA LEU A 54 -17.34 -25.06 -0.89
C LEU A 54 -18.25 -25.16 -2.13
N ILE A 55 -19.19 -24.23 -2.26
CA ILE A 55 -20.15 -24.22 -3.38
C ILE A 55 -19.96 -23.03 -4.33
N LYS A 56 -19.34 -21.94 -3.87
CA LYS A 56 -19.08 -20.76 -4.71
C LYS A 56 -17.81 -20.05 -4.28
N THR A 57 -17.03 -19.61 -5.25
CA THR A 57 -15.94 -18.65 -5.07
C THR A 57 -16.16 -17.50 -6.04
N GLU A 58 -16.14 -16.27 -5.54
CA GLU A 58 -16.26 -15.07 -6.37
C GLU A 58 -15.24 -14.00 -5.97
N THR A 59 -14.81 -13.23 -6.96
CA THR A 59 -14.02 -12.01 -6.72
C THR A 59 -15.01 -10.89 -6.43
N VAL A 60 -14.90 -10.27 -5.25
CA VAL A 60 -15.76 -9.17 -4.84
C VAL A 60 -15.18 -7.84 -5.30
N SER A 61 -13.87 -7.64 -5.11
CA SER A 61 -13.18 -6.42 -5.52
C SER A 61 -11.74 -6.70 -5.93
N GLN A 62 -11.19 -5.76 -6.69
CA GLN A 62 -9.76 -5.57 -6.87
C GLN A 62 -9.45 -4.10 -6.62
N ASP A 63 -8.50 -3.85 -5.73
CA ASP A 63 -8.17 -2.51 -5.27
C ASP A 63 -6.71 -2.20 -5.55
N LYS A 64 -6.42 -0.94 -5.89
CA LYS A 64 -5.06 -0.45 -6.14
C LYS A 64 -4.82 0.84 -5.38
N TYR A 65 -3.92 0.78 -4.41
CA TYR A 65 -3.41 1.90 -3.64
C TYR A 65 -2.00 2.23 -4.13
N LEU A 66 -1.80 3.44 -4.63
CA LEU A 66 -0.49 3.86 -5.15
C LEU A 66 0.49 4.14 -4.00
N ALA A 67 1.77 3.88 -4.22
CA ALA A 67 2.80 4.29 -3.26
C ALA A 67 3.02 5.81 -3.36
N ALA A 68 3.10 6.49 -2.22
CA ALA A 68 3.51 7.89 -2.15
C ALA A 68 4.96 7.99 -1.66
N PRO A 69 5.78 8.92 -2.17
CA PRO A 69 7.16 9.07 -1.74
C PRO A 69 7.28 9.64 -0.33
N THR A 70 8.32 9.23 0.39
CA THR A 70 8.87 10.02 1.49
C THR A 70 9.70 11.14 0.91
N ILE A 71 9.37 12.39 1.23
CA ILE A 71 10.12 13.56 0.78
C ILE A 71 11.01 14.03 1.91
N ILE A 72 12.32 14.01 1.67
CA ILE A 72 13.36 14.51 2.56
C ILE A 72 13.93 15.78 1.97
N ARG A 73 13.98 16.84 2.77
CA ARG A 73 14.65 18.08 2.44
C ARG A 73 16.07 18.05 2.97
N GLN A 74 17.04 18.50 2.17
CA GLN A 74 18.46 18.48 2.49
C GLN A 74 19.08 19.86 2.27
N GLY A 75 19.84 20.33 3.27
CA GLY A 75 20.65 21.53 3.14
C GLY A 75 21.88 21.28 2.25
N ILE A 76 22.08 22.13 1.25
CA ILE A 76 23.24 22.13 0.34
C ILE A 76 24.03 23.42 0.47
#